data_AF-A0A392P2J3-F1
#
_entry.id   AF-A0A392P2J3-F1
#
_cell.length_a   1.000
_cell.length_b   1.000
_cell.length_c   1.000
_cell.angle_alpha   90.00
_cell.angle_beta   90.00
_cell.angle_gamma   90.00
#
_symmetry.space_group_name_H-M   'P 1'
#
loop_
_entity.id
_entity.type
_entity.pdbx_description
1 polymer ?
#
loop_
_entity_poly.entity_id
_entity_poly.type
_entity_poly.pdbx_seq_one_letter_code
_entity_poly.pdbx_strand_id
1 'polypeptide(L)'
;YVALNMLMKAVSADTQAVQRHRATILECVKDSDASIRKRALELVYILVNETNVKPLTKELVDYLEVSDQDFREDLTTKICSIVSK
;
A
#
# COMPACT_ATOMS: atom_id res chain seq x y z
N TYR A 1 4.85 -6.18 12.20
CA TYR A 1 5.35 -7.29 11.35
C TYR A 1 4.39 -8.49 11.23
N VAL A 2 3.89 -9.08 12.34
CA VAL A 2 2.98 -10.25 12.29
C VAL A 2 1.61 -9.92 11.66
N ALA A 3 1.02 -8.76 12.00
CA ALA A 3 -0.28 -8.34 11.49
C ALA A 3 -0.30 -8.17 9.95
N LEU A 4 0.70 -7.52 9.36
CA LEU A 4 0.81 -7.36 7.90
C LEU A 4 0.94 -8.70 7.16
N ASN A 5 1.71 -9.65 7.71
CA ASN A 5 1.81 -10.99 7.14
C ASN A 5 0.49 -11.77 7.22
N MET A 6 -0.26 -11.59 8.31
CA MET A 6 -1.59 -12.19 8.45
C MET A 6 -2.58 -11.56 7.46
N LEU A 7 -2.58 -10.23 7.32
CA LEU A 7 -3.42 -9.53 6.35
C LEU A 7 -3.08 -9.92 4.90
N MET A 8 -1.80 -10.13 4.60
CA MET A 8 -1.36 -10.58 3.28
C MET A 8 -1.80 -12.02 2.96
N LYS A 9 -1.90 -12.91 3.95
CA LYS A 9 -2.53 -14.23 3.76
C LYS A 9 -4.05 -14.14 3.68
N ALA A 10 -4.65 -13.27 4.49
CA ALA A 10 -6.09 -13.07 4.52
C ALA A 10 -6.63 -12.44 3.23
N VAL A 11 -5.84 -11.62 2.53
CA VAL A 11 -6.28 -11.01 1.25
C VAL A 11 -6.56 -12.07 0.18
N SER A 12 -5.86 -13.21 0.22
CA SER A 12 -6.11 -14.33 -0.70
C SER A 12 -7.37 -15.11 -0.34
N ALA A 13 -7.86 -15.00 0.90
CA ALA A 13 -9.06 -15.67 1.38
C ALA A 13 -10.30 -14.76 1.32
N ASP A 14 -10.16 -13.51 1.75
CA ASP A 14 -11.22 -12.50 1.78
C ASP A 14 -10.64 -11.08 1.64
N THR A 15 -10.51 -10.63 0.39
CA THR A 15 -10.08 -9.27 0.05
C THR A 15 -10.99 -8.22 0.69
N GLN A 16 -12.30 -8.49 0.80
CA GLN A 16 -13.29 -7.51 1.25
C GLN A 16 -13.18 -7.24 2.76
N ALA A 17 -12.86 -8.26 3.55
CA ALA A 17 -12.52 -8.10 4.96
C ALA A 17 -11.25 -7.25 5.15
N VAL A 18 -10.20 -7.48 4.35
CA VAL A 18 -8.94 -6.71 4.43
C VAL A 18 -9.14 -5.25 4.03
N GLN A 19 -10.02 -4.95 3.07
CA GLN A 19 -10.37 -3.57 2.69
C GLN A 19 -10.85 -2.73 3.89
N ARG A 20 -11.51 -3.33 4.88
CA ARG A 20 -11.96 -2.61 6.10
C ARG A 20 -10.79 -2.07 6.93
N HIS A 21 -9.62 -2.67 6.81
CA HIS A 21 -8.38 -2.27 7.50
C HIS A 21 -7.48 -1.37 6.66
N ARG A 22 -7.95 -0.91 5.50
CA ARG A 22 -7.15 -0.11 4.56
C ARG A 22 -6.52 1.14 5.18
N ALA A 23 -7.24 1.82 6.08
CA ALA A 23 -6.70 3.00 6.77
C ALA A 23 -5.42 2.66 7.55
N THR A 24 -5.46 1.59 8.35
CA THR A 24 -4.29 1.11 9.10
C THR A 24 -3.16 0.65 8.16
N ILE A 25 -3.49 0.01 7.04
CA ILE A 25 -2.48 -0.41 6.06
C ILE A 25 -1.79 0.81 5.43
N LEU A 26 -2.53 1.86 5.11
CA LEU A 26 -1.98 3.12 4.60
C LEU A 26 -1.08 3.81 5.63
N GLU A 27 -1.44 3.78 6.92
CA GLU A 27 -0.55 4.25 7.98
C GLU A 27 0.76 3.46 8.03
N CYS A 28 0.72 2.14 7.82
CA CYS A 28 1.92 1.31 7.74
C CYS A 28 2.82 1.64 6.53
N VAL A 29 2.31 2.28 5.48
CA VAL A 29 3.15 2.77 4.36
C VAL A 29 4.06 3.91 4.83
N LYS A 30 3.67 4.64 5.90
CA LYS A 30 4.41 5.75 6.50
C LYS A 30 5.30 5.34 7.68
N ASP A 31 5.42 4.04 7.94
CA ASP A 31 6.16 3.51 9.08
C ASP A 31 7.67 3.80 8.98
N SER A 32 8.34 3.94 10.12
CA SER A 32 9.79 4.18 10.16
C SER A 32 10.61 2.97 9.67
N ASP A 33 10.06 1.76 9.75
CA ASP A 33 10.71 0.53 9.29
C ASP A 33 10.46 0.29 7.78
N ALA A 34 11.52 0.33 6.99
CA ALA A 34 11.45 0.14 5.54
C ALA A 34 10.83 -1.22 5.12
N SER A 35 11.01 -2.28 5.91
CA SER A 35 10.42 -3.60 5.64
C SER A 35 8.90 -3.56 5.82
N ILE A 36 8.41 -2.80 6.80
CA ILE A 36 6.98 -2.58 7.04
C ILE A 36 6.39 -1.77 5.90
N ARG A 37 7.05 -0.66 5.51
CA ARG A 37 6.61 0.17 4.38
C ARG A 37 6.46 -0.63 3.08
N LYS A 38 7.47 -1.44 2.74
CA LYS A 38 7.46 -2.27 1.53
C LYS A 38 6.31 -3.28 1.53
N ARG A 39 6.07 -3.95 2.66
CA ARG A 39 4.94 -4.92 2.77
C ARG A 39 3.59 -4.25 2.73
N ALA A 40 3.45 -3.09 3.37
CA ALA A 40 2.22 -2.30 3.32
C ALA A 40 1.92 -1.87 1.88
N LEU A 41 2.93 -1.39 1.15
CA LEU A 41 2.80 -0.97 -0.25
C LEU A 41 2.40 -2.13 -1.18
N GLU A 42 2.97 -3.31 -0.99
CA GLU A 42 2.56 -4.54 -1.69
C GLU A 42 1.08 -4.87 -1.41
N LEU A 43 0.66 -4.78 -0.15
CA LEU A 43 -0.72 -5.06 0.24
C LEU A 43 -1.68 -4.02 -0.34
N VAL A 44 -1.33 -2.72 -0.33
CA VAL A 44 -2.11 -1.65 -0.97
C VAL A 44 -2.34 -1.96 -2.44
N TYR A 45 -1.31 -2.39 -3.16
CA TYR A 45 -1.44 -2.74 -4.57
C TYR A 45 -2.41 -3.89 -4.84
N ILE A 46 -2.40 -4.92 -4.00
CA ILE A 46 -3.35 -6.04 -4.12
C ILE A 46 -4.78 -5.57 -3.85
N LEU A 47 -4.94 -4.59 -2.96
CA LEU A 47 -6.23 -4.01 -2.58
C LEU A 47 -6.75 -2.96 -3.59
N VAL A 48 -5.97 -2.54 -4.58
CA VAL A 48 -6.45 -1.59 -5.60
C VAL A 48 -7.54 -2.23 -6.47
N ASN A 49 -8.62 -1.49 -6.69
CA ASN A 49 -9.71 -1.77 -7.62
C ASN A 49 -10.23 -0.46 -8.25
N GLU A 50 -11.15 -0.57 -9.20
CA GLU A 50 -11.68 0.58 -9.97
C GLU A 50 -12.31 1.68 -9.10
N THR A 51 -12.84 1.32 -7.93
CA THR A 51 -13.51 2.27 -7.03
C THR A 51 -12.53 3.04 -6.15
N ASN A 52 -11.36 2.46 -5.88
CA ASN A 52 -10.40 3.02 -4.92
C ASN A 52 -9.05 3.44 -5.54
N VAL A 53 -8.81 3.15 -6.83
CA VAL A 53 -7.57 3.49 -7.53
C VAL A 53 -7.26 4.98 -7.45
N LYS A 54 -8.22 5.86 -7.78
CA LYS A 54 -8.02 7.32 -7.74
C LYS A 54 -7.61 7.84 -6.35
N PRO A 55 -8.37 7.56 -5.25
CA PRO A 55 -7.98 8.04 -3.93
C PRO A 55 -6.69 7.40 -3.42
N LEU A 56 -6.41 6.11 -3.73
CA LEU A 56 -5.15 5.47 -3.34
C LEU A 56 -3.94 6.10 -4.05
N THR A 57 -4.01 6.28 -5.36
CA THR A 57 -2.95 6.93 -6.13
C THR A 57 -2.66 8.32 -5.58
N LYS A 58 -3.70 9.10 -5.26
CA LYS A 58 -3.51 10.44 -4.70
C LYS A 58 -2.75 10.42 -3.37
N GLU A 59 -3.11 9.54 -2.44
CA GLU A 59 -2.40 9.44 -1.16
C GLU A 59 -0.96 8.94 -1.31
N LEU A 60 -0.71 8.00 -2.23
CA LEU A 60 0.65 7.54 -2.50
C LEU A 60 1.50 8.65 -3.11
N VAL A 61 0.94 9.49 -4.00
CA VAL A 61 1.64 10.65 -4.57
C VAL A 61 1.93 11.71 -3.50
N ASP A 62 0.97 11.99 -2.61
CA ASP A 62 1.18 12.88 -1.45
C ASP A 62 2.32 12.35 -0.55
N TYR A 63 2.33 11.05 -0.29
CA TYR A 63 3.40 10.44 0.48
C TYR A 63 4.76 10.47 -0.25
N LEU A 64 4.79 10.43 -1.59
CA LEU A 64 6.02 10.53 -2.39
C LEU A 64 6.76 11.86 -2.16
N GLU A 65 6.04 12.94 -1.82
CA GLU A 65 6.64 14.25 -1.55
C GLU A 65 7.46 14.27 -0.26
N VAL A 66 7.06 13.47 0.74
CA VAL A 66 7.70 13.40 2.08
C VAL A 66 8.54 12.14 2.29
N SER A 67 8.59 11.24 1.30
CA SER A 67 9.31 9.96 1.39
C SER A 67 10.83 10.09 1.20
N ASP A 68 11.58 9.23 1.88
CA ASP A 68 13.03 9.08 1.71
C ASP A 68 13.41 8.66 0.29
N GLN A 69 14.60 9.05 -0.16
CA GLN A 69 15.08 8.80 -1.52
C GLN A 69 15.13 7.30 -1.87
N ASP A 70 15.54 6.45 -0.92
CA ASP A 70 15.55 4.99 -1.07
C ASP A 70 14.15 4.38 -1.25
N PHE A 71 13.10 5.02 -0.73
CA PHE A 71 11.73 4.50 -0.85
C PHE A 71 10.97 5.10 -2.04
N ARG A 72 11.36 6.29 -2.50
CA ARG A 72 10.71 6.98 -3.62
C ARG A 72 10.71 6.16 -4.90
N GLU A 73 11.78 5.41 -5.18
CA GLU A 73 11.86 4.56 -6.37
C GLU A 73 10.82 3.42 -6.33
N ASP A 74 10.78 2.66 -5.24
CA ASP A 74 9.79 1.61 -4.99
C ASP A 74 8.36 2.19 -5.07
N LEU A 75 8.12 3.34 -4.44
CA LEU A 75 6.82 3.99 -4.40
C LEU A 75 6.35 4.43 -5.78
N THR A 76 7.21 5.11 -6.54
CA THR A 76 6.92 5.60 -7.90
C THR A 76 6.62 4.45 -8.85
N THR A 77 7.43 3.39 -8.81
CA THR A 77 7.22 2.18 -9.60
C THR A 77 5.86 1.55 -9.31
N LYS A 78 5.48 1.50 -8.02
CA LYS A 78 4.18 0.97 -7.62
C LYS A 78 3.02 1.84 -8.07
N ILE A 79 3.13 3.16 -7.92
CA ILE A 79 2.13 4.12 -8.38
C ILE A 79 1.90 3.97 -9.89
N CYS A 80 2.96 3.91 -10.69
CA CYS A 80 2.85 3.70 -12.14
C CYS A 80 2.16 2.36 -12.47
N SER A 81 2.48 1.30 -11.73
CA SER A 81 1.84 -0.01 -11.90
C SER A 81 0.35 0.00 -11.53
N ILE A 82 -0.03 0.80 -10.52
CA ILE A 82 -1.42 0.97 -10.09
C ILE A 82 -2.25 1.71 -11.15
N VAL A 83 -1.68 2.76 -11.75
CA VAL A 83 -2.36 3.60 -12.74
C VAL A 83 -2.45 2.90 -14.10
N SER A 84 -1.48 2.05 -14.43
CA SER A 84 -1.46 1.30 -15.70
C SER A 84 -2.33 0.04 -15.69
N LYS A 85 -2.92 -0.30 -14.55
CA LYS A 85 -3.75 -1.50 -14.35
C LYS A 85 -5.20 -1.22 -14.73
#